data_AF-A0A0F9IJP8-F1
#
_entry.id   AF-A0A0F9IJP8-F1
#
_cell.length_a   1.000
_cell.length_b   1.000
_cell.length_c   1.000
_cell.angle_alpha   90.00
_cell.angle_beta   90.00
_cell.angle_gamma   90.00
#
_symmetry.space_group_name_H-M   'P 1'
#
loop_
_entity.id
_entity.type
_entity.pdbx_description
1 polymer ?
#
loop_
_entity_poly.entity_id
_entity_poly.type
_entity_poly.pdbx_seq_one_letter_code
_entity_poly.pdbx_strand_id
1 'polypeptide(L)'
;MNYYDSYDNYRWVPLSNFSVTSVKGKQIQKPKQAEFLTFFNSYKSELSYDVVIESNNIDPIYFTSTGSRIVGGRVKTKNGNFIFMPYPKYSYDKFTEYDKEDNEIWSKEGLNWGNKLVSHLLEIDKATALSTDKTPPPDWVFEANFTLKKEKSLINKIKSVEDKIASLNEELALTQEKLSAELEIKNLLFETGKPLEYAVTKALGVLGYHAEGYDDGTLELDQVIVSPEEERYIGECEGKDNRAIDISKFRQLADAIHEDFERDEVSNEAIGILFGNPHRLLKPADRKDYFTKKCLDGAKRRSYALVKTPDLFNVTKYLLENNNEDYQKKCREAIKNGLGNIVKFPNVPKKKSSK
;
A
#
# COMPACT_ATOMS: atom_id res chain seq x y z
N MET A 1 5.40 -19.15 53.40
CA MET A 1 6.56 -19.32 52.51
C MET A 1 6.02 -19.21 51.10
N ASN A 2 6.19 -18.06 50.45
CA ASN A 2 5.68 -17.86 49.09
C ASN A 2 6.66 -18.52 48.11
N TYR A 3 6.25 -19.63 47.50
CA TYR A 3 6.96 -20.20 46.36
C TYR A 3 6.72 -19.28 45.16
N TYR A 4 7.65 -18.35 44.91
CA TYR A 4 7.74 -17.70 43.60
C TYR A 4 8.34 -18.71 42.65
N ASP A 5 7.49 -19.30 41.82
CA ASP A 5 7.96 -20.07 40.68
C ASP A 5 8.53 -19.06 39.67
N SER A 6 9.84 -19.10 39.44
CA SER A 6 10.49 -18.21 38.48
C SER A 6 9.94 -18.49 37.08
N TYR A 7 9.24 -17.51 36.52
CA TYR A 7 8.74 -17.58 35.15
C TYR A 7 9.90 -17.32 34.18
N ASP A 8 10.39 -18.35 33.49
CA ASP A 8 11.36 -18.20 32.41
C ASP A 8 10.66 -18.13 31.04
N ASN A 9 11.29 -17.43 30.08
CA ASN A 9 10.76 -17.22 28.73
C ASN A 9 10.71 -18.49 27.87
N TYR A 10 11.01 -19.67 28.41
CA TYR A 10 11.04 -20.94 27.67
C TYR A 10 9.90 -21.87 28.08
N ARG A 11 9.13 -21.55 29.15
CA ARG A 11 7.95 -22.32 29.56
C ARG A 11 6.82 -22.37 28.53
N TRP A 12 6.80 -21.49 27.52
CA TRP A 12 5.82 -21.57 26.41
C TRP A 12 6.12 -22.71 25.43
N VAL A 13 7.35 -23.25 25.44
CA VAL A 13 7.77 -24.28 24.50
C VAL A 13 7.09 -25.61 24.90
N PRO A 14 6.25 -26.21 24.05
CA PRO A 14 5.40 -27.35 24.41
C PRO A 14 6.18 -28.68 24.37
N LEU A 15 7.32 -28.75 25.04
CA LEU A 15 8.21 -29.92 25.06
C LEU A 15 8.31 -30.51 26.46
N SER A 16 8.05 -31.81 26.58
CA SER A 16 8.27 -32.56 27.83
C SER A 16 9.77 -32.79 28.05
N ASN A 17 10.23 -32.67 29.31
CA ASN A 17 11.63 -32.88 29.72
C ASN A 17 12.62 -31.93 29.01
N PHE A 18 12.28 -30.64 29.02
CA PHE A 18 13.11 -29.55 28.53
C PHE A 18 13.38 -28.59 29.70
N SER A 19 14.64 -28.39 30.06
CA SER A 19 15.07 -27.37 31.02
C SER A 19 16.14 -26.48 30.42
N VAL A 20 16.17 -25.23 30.87
CA VAL A 20 17.17 -24.25 30.48
C VAL A 20 17.90 -23.75 31.72
N THR A 21 19.21 -23.62 31.59
CA THR A 21 20.05 -23.04 32.65
C THR A 21 20.67 -21.76 32.12
N SER A 22 20.49 -20.65 32.85
CA SER A 22 21.04 -19.34 32.46
C SER A 22 22.57 -19.35 32.50
N VAL A 23 23.20 -19.23 31.34
CA VAL A 23 24.66 -19.20 31.16
C VAL A 23 24.98 -18.36 29.94
N LYS A 24 25.79 -17.31 30.11
CA LYS A 24 26.16 -16.39 29.02
C LYS A 24 27.50 -16.73 28.39
N GLY A 25 27.59 -16.69 27.07
CA GLY A 25 28.85 -16.85 26.35
C GLY A 25 28.77 -16.49 24.87
N LYS A 26 29.95 -16.41 24.24
CA LYS A 26 30.12 -16.07 22.81
C LYS A 26 30.81 -17.17 22.00
N GLN A 27 31.44 -18.12 22.69
CA GLN A 27 32.25 -19.17 22.06
C GLN A 27 31.36 -20.39 21.77
N ILE A 28 30.94 -20.53 20.52
CA ILE A 28 30.05 -21.59 20.04
C ILE A 28 30.81 -22.44 19.03
N GLN A 29 30.75 -23.76 19.19
CA GLN A 29 31.36 -24.69 18.24
C GLN A 29 30.65 -24.66 16.89
N LYS A 30 31.43 -24.85 15.83
CA LYS A 30 30.90 -25.05 14.48
C LYS A 30 29.94 -26.25 14.47
N PRO A 31 28.71 -26.10 13.96
CA PRO A 31 27.76 -27.21 13.88
C PRO A 31 28.30 -28.28 12.92
N LYS A 32 27.95 -29.54 13.19
CA LYS A 32 28.32 -30.66 12.31
C LYS A 32 27.32 -30.85 11.17
N GLN A 33 26.08 -30.47 11.43
CA GLN A 33 24.95 -30.53 10.51
C GLN A 33 25.11 -29.45 9.43
N ALA A 34 25.09 -29.88 8.18
CA ALA A 34 25.45 -29.04 7.04
C ALA A 34 24.46 -27.91 6.79
N GLU A 35 23.18 -28.16 7.06
CA GLU A 35 22.10 -27.19 6.90
C GLU A 35 22.27 -25.96 7.80
N PHE A 36 23.09 -26.04 8.86
CA PHE A 36 23.37 -24.94 9.78
C PHE A 36 24.72 -24.25 9.53
N LEU A 37 25.54 -24.76 8.61
CA LEU A 37 26.89 -24.27 8.37
C LEU A 37 26.92 -22.86 7.76
N THR A 38 26.07 -22.60 6.78
CA THR A 38 26.01 -21.28 6.11
C THR A 38 25.64 -20.19 7.10
N PHE A 39 24.61 -20.43 7.92
CA PHE A 39 24.22 -19.51 9.00
C PHE A 39 25.37 -19.30 9.98
N PHE A 40 25.99 -20.38 10.47
CA PHE A 40 27.08 -20.27 11.42
C PHE A 40 28.25 -19.47 10.85
N ASN A 41 28.69 -19.77 9.63
CA ASN A 41 29.81 -19.07 9.00
C ASN A 41 29.52 -17.58 8.76
N SER A 42 28.28 -17.24 8.42
CA SER A 42 27.83 -15.87 8.21
C SER A 42 27.80 -15.03 9.47
N TYR A 43 27.60 -15.64 10.65
CA TYR A 43 27.35 -14.92 11.90
C TYR A 43 28.27 -15.31 13.07
N LYS A 44 29.32 -16.12 12.84
CA LYS A 44 30.16 -16.68 13.92
C LYS A 44 30.74 -15.63 14.87
N SER A 45 30.99 -14.40 14.41
CA SER A 45 31.53 -13.31 15.22
C SER A 45 30.46 -12.64 16.08
N GLU A 46 29.20 -12.73 15.67
CA GLU A 46 28.04 -12.07 16.28
C GLU A 46 27.26 -13.03 17.19
N LEU A 47 27.40 -14.34 17.00
CA LEU A 47 26.66 -15.34 17.75
C LEU A 47 26.99 -15.33 19.25
N SER A 48 25.94 -15.43 20.05
CA SER A 48 26.05 -15.61 21.49
C SER A 48 24.91 -16.45 22.04
N TYR A 49 25.07 -16.94 23.25
CA TYR A 49 24.05 -17.67 23.99
C TYR A 49 23.92 -17.09 25.39
N ASP A 50 22.70 -17.07 25.92
CA ASP A 50 22.39 -16.67 27.30
C ASP A 50 21.83 -17.84 28.13
N VAL A 51 21.62 -19.00 27.49
CA VAL A 51 21.14 -20.23 28.12
C VAL A 51 21.87 -21.45 27.55
N VAL A 52 21.93 -22.51 28.36
CA VAL A 52 22.21 -23.88 27.91
C VAL A 52 20.94 -24.71 28.04
N ILE A 53 20.76 -25.66 27.12
CA ILE A 53 19.59 -26.53 27.03
C ILE A 53 19.94 -27.91 27.60
N GLU A 54 19.07 -28.41 28.46
CA GLU A 54 19.12 -29.75 29.02
C GLU A 54 17.84 -30.49 28.59
N SER A 55 17.99 -31.47 27.69
CA SER A 55 16.87 -32.31 27.25
C SER A 55 17.35 -33.64 26.70
N ASN A 56 16.58 -34.70 26.94
CA ASN A 56 16.81 -36.03 26.36
C ASN A 56 16.23 -36.16 24.94
N ASN A 57 15.40 -35.21 24.51
CA ASN A 57 14.65 -35.27 23.24
C ASN A 57 15.15 -34.25 22.20
N ILE A 58 16.32 -33.65 22.43
CA ILE A 58 16.92 -32.68 21.52
C ILE A 58 18.03 -33.32 20.70
N ASP A 59 17.99 -33.12 19.39
CA ASP A 59 19.07 -33.38 18.45
C ASP A 59 20.04 -32.20 18.49
N PRO A 60 21.22 -32.33 19.12
CA PRO A 60 22.08 -31.18 19.41
C PRO A 60 22.78 -30.67 18.14
N ILE A 61 22.74 -29.36 17.92
CA ILE A 61 23.37 -28.71 16.76
C ILE A 61 24.54 -27.83 17.18
N TYR A 62 24.34 -27.01 18.22
CA TYR A 62 25.31 -26.05 18.71
C TYR A 62 25.75 -26.39 20.13
N PHE A 63 27.05 -26.32 20.36
CA PHE A 63 27.68 -26.59 21.66
C PHE A 63 28.50 -25.40 22.13
N THR A 64 28.70 -25.30 23.44
CA THR A 64 29.75 -24.46 24.01
C THR A 64 31.13 -24.91 23.49
N SER A 65 32.12 -24.01 23.46
CA SER A 65 33.48 -24.32 22.98
C SER A 65 34.16 -25.51 23.70
N THR A 66 33.80 -25.78 24.95
CA THR A 66 34.24 -26.96 25.72
C THR A 66 33.58 -28.28 25.29
N GLY A 67 32.62 -28.25 24.36
CA GLY A 67 31.95 -29.41 23.77
C GLY A 67 30.92 -30.11 24.66
N SER A 68 30.70 -29.64 25.88
CA SER A 68 29.94 -30.37 26.89
C SER A 68 28.49 -29.91 27.09
N ARG A 69 28.11 -28.71 26.63
CA ARG A 69 26.77 -28.16 26.86
C ARG A 69 26.10 -27.72 25.56
N ILE A 70 24.82 -28.03 25.45
CA ILE A 70 23.99 -27.72 24.27
C ILE A 70 23.51 -26.28 24.38
N VAL A 71 23.68 -25.49 23.32
CA VAL A 71 23.20 -24.09 23.23
C VAL A 71 22.23 -23.88 22.07
N GLY A 72 21.97 -24.94 21.30
CA GLY A 72 20.99 -24.97 20.23
C GLY A 72 20.86 -26.37 19.66
N GLY A 73 19.70 -26.70 19.13
CA GLY A 73 19.35 -28.05 18.71
C GLY A 73 17.96 -28.13 18.10
N ARG A 74 17.62 -29.31 17.58
CA ARG A 74 16.37 -29.57 16.89
C ARG A 74 15.52 -30.54 17.69
N VAL A 75 14.22 -30.28 17.76
CA VAL A 75 13.24 -31.21 18.30
C VAL A 75 12.19 -31.49 17.23
N LYS A 76 12.13 -32.74 16.79
CA LYS A 76 11.15 -33.20 15.80
C LYS A 76 9.78 -33.33 16.45
N THR A 77 8.76 -32.82 15.79
CA THR A 77 7.36 -32.96 16.16
C THR A 77 6.60 -33.71 15.07
N LYS A 78 5.32 -34.05 15.31
CA LYS A 78 4.47 -34.67 14.28
C LYS A 78 4.31 -33.81 13.03
N ASN A 79 4.35 -32.48 13.17
CA ASN A 79 3.99 -31.53 12.12
C ASN A 79 5.17 -30.61 11.71
N GLY A 80 6.42 -30.96 12.04
CA GLY A 80 7.59 -30.14 11.70
C GLY A 80 8.68 -30.18 12.78
N ASN A 81 9.53 -29.15 12.81
CA ASN A 81 10.68 -29.07 13.70
C ASN A 81 10.62 -27.82 14.58
N PHE A 82 10.91 -27.95 15.87
CA PHE A 82 11.39 -26.83 16.68
C PHE A 82 12.90 -26.75 16.55
N ILE A 83 13.43 -25.56 16.22
CA ILE A 83 14.86 -25.33 16.07
C ILE A 83 15.26 -24.22 17.03
N PHE A 84 16.12 -24.57 17.99
CA PHE A 84 16.74 -23.63 18.92
C PHE A 84 18.07 -23.19 18.34
N MET A 85 18.23 -21.89 18.11
CA MET A 85 19.44 -21.32 17.54
C MET A 85 20.03 -20.24 18.46
N PRO A 86 21.37 -20.15 18.53
CA PRO A 86 22.01 -19.02 19.18
C PRO A 86 21.67 -17.72 18.44
N TYR A 87 21.57 -16.64 19.20
CA TYR A 87 21.14 -15.36 18.67
C TYR A 87 22.36 -14.54 18.18
N PRO A 88 22.38 -14.11 16.91
CA PRO A 88 23.40 -13.21 16.42
C PRO A 88 23.11 -11.79 16.95
N LYS A 89 24.03 -11.26 17.74
CA LYS A 89 23.92 -9.90 18.27
C LYS A 89 24.18 -8.90 17.16
N TYR A 90 23.28 -7.92 17.03
CA TYR A 90 23.46 -6.80 16.12
C TYR A 90 23.59 -5.47 16.89
N SER A 91 24.13 -4.48 16.19
CA SER A 91 24.30 -3.12 16.72
C SER A 91 23.12 -2.27 16.29
N TYR A 92 22.22 -1.95 17.22
CA TYR A 92 21.04 -1.14 16.94
C TYR A 92 21.41 0.20 16.28
N ASP A 93 22.35 0.93 16.87
CA ASP A 93 22.84 2.23 16.38
C ASP A 93 23.45 2.21 14.96
N LYS A 94 23.87 1.03 14.46
CA LYS A 94 24.36 0.91 13.07
C LYS A 94 23.25 0.58 12.09
N PHE A 95 22.19 -0.04 12.61
CA PHE A 95 21.10 -0.59 11.81
C PHE A 95 19.92 0.37 11.74
N THR A 96 19.92 1.44 12.53
CA THR A 96 18.93 2.50 12.46
C THR A 96 19.56 3.82 12.02
N GLU A 97 18.76 4.65 11.34
CA GLU A 97 19.07 6.01 10.94
C GLU A 97 17.80 6.86 11.03
N TYR A 98 17.92 8.19 10.98
CA TYR A 98 16.77 9.08 11.00
C TYR A 98 16.43 9.56 9.58
N ASP A 99 15.15 9.57 9.24
CA ASP A 99 14.67 10.12 7.97
C ASP A 99 14.61 11.66 8.00
N LYS A 100 14.08 12.27 6.93
CA LYS A 100 13.97 13.74 6.81
C LYS A 100 12.96 14.35 7.80
N GLU A 101 12.08 13.53 8.37
CA GLU A 101 11.06 13.91 9.34
C GLU A 101 11.46 13.53 10.78
N ASP A 102 12.73 13.17 10.98
CA ASP A 102 13.30 12.75 12.28
C ASP A 102 12.66 11.46 12.84
N ASN A 103 12.12 10.61 11.97
CA ASN A 103 11.67 9.27 12.35
C ASN A 103 12.82 8.26 12.28
N GLU A 104 12.92 7.38 13.28
CA GLU A 104 13.89 6.28 13.26
C GLU A 104 13.45 5.19 12.26
N ILE A 105 14.28 4.96 11.24
CA ILE A 105 14.09 3.96 10.19
C ILE A 105 15.26 2.96 10.16
N TRP A 106 15.06 1.80 9.55
CA TRP A 106 16.14 0.85 9.30
C TRP A 106 17.10 1.39 8.23
N SER A 107 18.38 1.44 8.58
CA SER A 107 19.45 1.77 7.63
C SER A 107 19.57 0.68 6.55
N LYS A 108 20.22 1.04 5.44
CA LYS A 108 20.53 0.08 4.36
C LYS A 108 21.36 -1.12 4.88
N GLU A 109 22.25 -0.90 5.84
CA GLU A 109 23.03 -1.96 6.48
C GLU A 109 22.13 -2.90 7.28
N GLY A 110 21.21 -2.34 8.09
CA GLY A 110 20.22 -3.10 8.86
C GLY A 110 19.29 -3.93 7.98
N LEU A 111 18.76 -3.34 6.91
CA LEU A 111 17.92 -4.05 5.94
C LEU A 111 18.68 -5.19 5.25
N ASN A 112 19.91 -4.95 4.81
CA ASN A 112 20.73 -5.98 4.17
C ASN A 112 21.06 -7.13 5.13
N TRP A 113 21.41 -6.81 6.38
CA TRP A 113 21.67 -7.80 7.42
C TRP A 113 20.42 -8.64 7.73
N GLY A 114 19.26 -8.00 7.86
CA GLY A 114 17.97 -8.64 8.11
C GLY A 114 17.53 -9.54 6.96
N ASN A 115 17.62 -9.06 5.71
CA ASN A 115 17.34 -9.87 4.52
C ASN A 115 18.25 -11.09 4.43
N LYS A 116 19.55 -10.91 4.74
CA LYS A 116 20.49 -12.02 4.82
C LYS A 116 20.04 -13.02 5.90
N LEU A 117 19.67 -12.56 7.10
CA LEU A 117 19.21 -13.44 8.18
C LEU A 117 17.98 -14.25 7.74
N VAL A 118 16.97 -13.60 7.18
CA VAL A 118 15.75 -14.25 6.66
C VAL A 118 16.09 -15.30 5.62
N SER A 119 17.00 -15.01 4.67
CA SER A 119 17.44 -15.99 3.66
C SER A 119 18.02 -17.25 4.31
N HIS A 120 18.87 -17.10 5.32
CA HIS A 120 19.47 -18.25 6.01
C HIS A 120 18.43 -19.05 6.80
N LEU A 121 17.43 -18.38 7.40
CA LEU A 121 16.32 -19.06 8.07
C LEU A 121 15.48 -19.88 7.09
N LEU A 122 15.20 -19.34 5.91
CA LEU A 122 14.46 -20.05 4.85
C LEU A 122 15.25 -21.23 4.27
N GLU A 123 16.57 -21.12 4.18
CA GLU A 123 17.45 -22.24 3.79
C GLU A 123 17.39 -23.38 4.80
N ILE A 124 17.47 -23.06 6.10
CA ILE A 124 17.33 -24.03 7.19
C ILE A 124 15.94 -24.67 7.17
N ASP A 125 14.88 -23.89 7.02
CA ASP A 125 13.50 -24.41 6.93
C ASP A 125 13.36 -25.42 5.79
N LYS A 126 13.78 -25.05 4.56
CA LYS A 126 13.76 -25.95 3.40
C LYS A 126 14.58 -27.22 3.62
N ALA A 127 15.78 -27.08 4.17
CA ALA A 127 16.68 -28.21 4.42
C ALA A 127 16.15 -29.15 5.51
N THR A 128 15.49 -28.61 6.54
CA THR A 128 14.95 -29.41 7.65
C THR A 128 13.55 -29.97 7.37
N ALA A 129 12.81 -29.39 6.41
CA ALA A 129 11.57 -29.95 5.86
C ALA A 129 11.81 -31.19 4.98
N LEU A 130 13.00 -31.30 4.38
CA LEU A 130 13.41 -32.45 3.57
C LEU A 130 14.07 -33.51 4.48
N SER A 131 13.31 -34.55 4.83
CA SER A 131 13.88 -35.75 5.48
C SER A 131 14.77 -36.51 4.49
N THR A 132 16.07 -36.19 4.39
CA THR A 132 16.98 -36.96 3.55
C THR A 132 18.32 -37.22 4.22
N ASP A 133 18.71 -38.50 4.37
CA ASP A 133 20.05 -39.00 4.73
C ASP A 133 21.12 -38.69 3.66
N LYS A 134 20.98 -37.57 2.96
CA LYS A 134 21.77 -37.25 1.78
C LYS A 134 22.91 -36.33 2.18
N THR A 135 24.14 -36.81 2.06
CA THR A 135 25.34 -35.99 2.22
C THR A 135 25.25 -34.79 1.28
N PRO A 136 25.45 -33.55 1.78
CA PRO A 136 25.52 -32.38 0.92
C PRO A 136 26.65 -32.57 -0.11
N PRO A 137 26.41 -32.25 -1.38
CA PRO A 137 27.44 -32.35 -2.41
C PRO A 137 28.62 -31.42 -2.07
N PRO A 138 29.87 -31.90 -2.16
CA PRO A 138 31.05 -31.03 -2.11
C PRO A 138 31.02 -29.97 -3.22
N ASP A 139 31.60 -28.79 -2.98
CA ASP A 139 31.52 -27.65 -3.91
C ASP A 139 32.03 -27.96 -5.33
N TRP A 140 33.04 -28.83 -5.46
CA TRP A 140 33.60 -29.22 -6.76
C TRP A 140 32.60 -29.94 -7.66
N VAL A 141 31.52 -30.52 -7.12
CA VAL A 141 30.47 -31.20 -7.92
C VAL A 141 29.74 -30.20 -8.83
N PHE A 142 29.76 -28.91 -8.49
CA PHE A 142 29.13 -27.84 -9.27
C PHE A 142 30.06 -27.21 -10.33
N GLU A 143 31.33 -27.64 -10.41
CA GLU A 143 32.25 -27.17 -11.45
C GLU A 143 31.82 -27.67 -12.85
N ALA A 144 32.18 -26.91 -13.89
CA ALA A 144 31.72 -27.12 -15.27
C ALA A 144 32.08 -28.49 -15.88
N ASN A 145 33.15 -29.11 -15.38
CA ASN A 145 33.63 -30.46 -15.71
C ASN A 145 32.74 -31.58 -15.15
N PHE A 146 32.00 -31.34 -14.06
CA PHE A 146 31.08 -32.31 -13.44
C PHE A 146 29.60 -32.02 -13.73
N THR A 147 29.29 -30.85 -14.30
CA THR A 147 27.92 -30.48 -14.73
C THR A 147 27.42 -31.35 -15.89
N LEU A 148 26.21 -31.90 -15.75
CA LEU A 148 25.61 -32.69 -16.82
C LEU A 148 25.01 -31.80 -17.93
N LYS A 149 25.05 -32.26 -19.20
CA LYS A 149 24.43 -31.52 -20.32
C LYS A 149 22.93 -31.25 -20.10
N LYS A 150 22.20 -32.23 -19.55
CA LYS A 150 20.77 -32.13 -19.24
C LYS A 150 20.50 -31.21 -18.05
N GLU A 151 21.40 -31.18 -17.07
CA GLU A 151 21.34 -30.24 -15.95
C GLU A 151 21.46 -28.80 -16.46
N LYS A 152 22.45 -28.52 -17.32
CA LYS A 152 22.63 -27.21 -17.94
C LYS A 152 21.39 -26.78 -18.75
N SER A 153 20.75 -27.70 -19.49
CA SER A 153 19.53 -27.37 -20.24
C SER A 153 18.34 -27.08 -19.32
N LEU A 154 18.21 -27.79 -18.20
CA LEU A 154 17.18 -27.54 -17.20
C LEU A 154 17.39 -26.21 -16.47
N ILE A 155 18.63 -25.88 -16.08
CA ILE A 155 18.96 -24.58 -15.46
C ILE A 155 18.61 -23.42 -16.42
N ASN A 156 18.97 -23.53 -17.70
CA ASN A 156 18.60 -22.54 -18.70
C ASN A 156 17.07 -22.43 -18.88
N LYS A 157 16.35 -23.56 -18.78
CA LYS A 157 14.89 -23.58 -18.86
C LYS A 157 14.26 -22.91 -17.64
N ILE A 158 14.77 -23.16 -16.44
CA ILE A 158 14.35 -22.50 -15.20
C ILE A 158 14.52 -20.99 -15.34
N LYS A 159 15.73 -20.54 -15.72
CA LYS A 159 16.00 -19.11 -15.96
C LYS A 159 15.03 -18.50 -16.97
N SER A 160 14.78 -19.17 -18.09
CA SER A 160 13.81 -18.70 -19.10
C SER A 160 12.37 -18.64 -18.58
N VAL A 161 11.99 -19.49 -17.63
CA VAL A 161 10.65 -19.43 -17.00
C VAL A 161 10.62 -18.31 -15.96
N GLU A 162 11.67 -18.13 -15.18
CA GLU A 162 11.80 -17.02 -14.22
C GLU A 162 11.74 -15.66 -14.92
N ASP A 163 12.43 -15.49 -16.05
CA ASP A 163 12.37 -14.26 -16.86
C ASP A 163 10.94 -13.97 -17.34
N LYS A 164 10.16 -15.01 -17.71
CA LYS A 164 8.75 -14.86 -18.09
C LYS A 164 7.85 -14.50 -16.91
N ILE A 165 8.12 -15.05 -15.73
CA ILE A 165 7.37 -14.69 -14.51
C ILE A 165 7.62 -13.22 -14.19
N ALA A 166 8.87 -12.76 -14.30
CA ALA A 166 9.21 -11.36 -14.09
C ALA A 166 8.44 -10.43 -15.06
N SER A 167 8.44 -10.73 -16.36
CA SER A 167 7.71 -9.92 -17.34
C SER A 167 6.19 -9.92 -17.12
N LEU A 168 5.61 -11.07 -16.75
CA LEU A 168 4.17 -11.16 -16.45
C LEU A 168 3.79 -10.38 -15.19
N ASN A 169 4.67 -10.35 -14.18
CA ASN A 169 4.42 -9.57 -12.97
C ASN A 169 4.50 -8.06 -13.25
N GLU A 170 5.40 -7.62 -14.12
CA GLU A 170 5.46 -6.22 -14.58
C GLU A 170 4.19 -5.84 -15.35
N GLU A 171 3.74 -6.69 -16.28
CA GLU A 171 2.49 -6.50 -17.00
C GLU A 171 1.28 -6.45 -16.06
N LEU A 172 1.25 -7.32 -15.04
CA LEU A 172 0.20 -7.33 -14.02
C LEU A 172 0.18 -6.01 -13.24
N ALA A 173 1.34 -5.53 -12.79
CA ALA A 173 1.46 -4.28 -12.05
C ALA A 173 0.96 -3.08 -12.89
N LEU A 174 1.40 -2.98 -14.15
CA LEU A 174 0.93 -1.94 -15.08
C LEU A 174 -0.58 -2.04 -15.34
N THR A 175 -1.12 -3.25 -15.43
CA THR A 175 -2.55 -3.46 -15.66
C THR A 175 -3.37 -3.09 -14.42
N GLN A 176 -2.85 -3.38 -13.22
CA GLN A 176 -3.47 -2.98 -11.96
C GLN A 176 -3.48 -1.46 -11.78
N GLU A 177 -2.38 -0.78 -12.14
CA GLU A 177 -2.31 0.68 -12.13
C GLU A 177 -3.35 1.30 -13.08
N LYS A 178 -3.41 0.81 -14.33
CA LYS A 178 -4.43 1.24 -15.31
C LYS A 178 -5.84 1.00 -14.79
N LEU A 179 -6.11 -0.17 -14.20
CA LEU A 179 -7.41 -0.47 -13.63
C LEU A 179 -7.74 0.47 -12.47
N SER A 180 -6.79 0.74 -11.58
CA SER A 180 -6.97 1.67 -10.47
C SER A 180 -7.36 3.05 -11.00
N ALA A 181 -6.63 3.56 -12.00
CA ALA A 181 -6.95 4.83 -12.66
C ALA A 181 -8.37 4.81 -13.25
N GLU A 182 -8.78 3.77 -13.98
CA GLU A 182 -10.14 3.68 -14.54
C GLU A 182 -11.22 3.64 -13.45
N LEU A 183 -10.92 3.05 -12.28
CA LEU A 183 -11.86 2.97 -11.17
C LEU A 183 -12.04 4.28 -10.40
N GLU A 184 -11.08 5.21 -10.47
CA GLU A 184 -11.14 6.50 -9.75
C GLU A 184 -12.42 7.28 -10.06
N ILE A 185 -12.98 7.18 -11.27
CA ILE A 185 -14.22 7.91 -11.59
C ILE A 185 -15.39 7.45 -10.72
N LYS A 186 -15.37 6.20 -10.22
CA LYS A 186 -16.38 5.67 -9.29
C LYS A 186 -16.33 6.37 -7.94
N ASN A 187 -15.24 7.02 -7.57
CA ASN A 187 -15.14 7.77 -6.32
C ASN A 187 -16.15 8.93 -6.27
N LEU A 188 -16.57 9.48 -7.41
CA LEU A 188 -17.71 10.40 -7.49
C LEU A 188 -18.99 9.85 -6.86
N LEU A 189 -19.14 8.54 -6.82
CA LEU A 189 -20.32 7.90 -6.25
C LEU A 189 -20.27 7.88 -4.74
N PHE A 190 -19.11 7.67 -4.10
CA PHE A 190 -19.11 7.30 -2.67
C PHE A 190 -18.03 7.98 -1.83
N GLU A 191 -17.06 8.67 -2.41
CA GLU A 191 -15.96 9.27 -1.66
C GLU A 191 -16.28 10.64 -1.05
N THR A 192 -15.38 11.09 -0.17
CA THR A 192 -15.34 12.43 0.44
C THR A 192 -13.89 12.89 0.58
N GLY A 193 -13.65 14.20 0.72
CA GLY A 193 -12.30 14.79 0.84
C GLY A 193 -11.46 14.60 -0.42
N LYS A 194 -10.13 14.50 -0.27
CA LYS A 194 -9.16 14.40 -1.38
C LYS A 194 -9.51 13.33 -2.45
N PRO A 195 -9.94 12.11 -2.10
CA PRO A 195 -10.37 11.13 -3.11
C PRO A 195 -11.58 11.57 -3.95
N LEU A 196 -12.49 12.37 -3.38
CA LEU A 196 -13.61 12.97 -4.13
C LEU A 196 -13.13 14.12 -5.01
N GLU A 197 -12.26 14.98 -4.49
CA GLU A 197 -11.64 16.10 -5.23
C GLU A 197 -10.94 15.58 -6.50
N TYR A 198 -10.07 14.58 -6.38
CA TYR A 198 -9.38 13.99 -7.53
C TYR A 198 -10.35 13.42 -8.58
N ALA A 199 -11.43 12.78 -8.13
CA ALA A 199 -12.44 12.23 -9.02
C ALA A 199 -13.23 13.33 -9.75
N VAL A 200 -13.52 14.45 -9.08
CA VAL A 200 -14.16 15.63 -9.68
C VAL A 200 -13.23 16.27 -10.70
N THR A 201 -11.95 16.48 -10.37
CA THR A 201 -10.94 17.01 -11.30
C THR A 201 -10.84 16.17 -12.56
N LYS A 202 -10.74 14.84 -12.41
CA LYS A 202 -10.72 13.90 -13.54
C LYS A 202 -11.98 13.99 -14.38
N ALA A 203 -13.14 14.09 -13.75
CA ALA A 203 -14.42 14.19 -14.45
C ALA A 203 -14.55 15.49 -15.24
N LEU A 204 -14.10 16.61 -14.67
CA LEU A 204 -14.05 17.90 -15.36
C LEU A 204 -13.12 17.85 -16.58
N GLY A 205 -11.97 17.17 -16.47
CA GLY A 205 -11.09 16.89 -17.60
C GLY A 205 -11.79 16.14 -18.73
N VAL A 206 -12.58 15.11 -18.40
CA VAL A 206 -13.41 14.38 -19.41
C VAL A 206 -14.48 15.29 -20.03
N LEU A 207 -15.01 16.27 -19.29
CA LEU A 207 -15.91 17.31 -19.80
C LEU A 207 -15.18 18.39 -20.63
N GLY A 208 -13.86 18.28 -20.79
CA GLY A 208 -13.03 19.18 -21.58
C GLY A 208 -12.60 20.44 -20.84
N TYR A 209 -12.83 20.54 -19.53
CA TYR A 209 -12.23 21.60 -18.72
C TYR A 209 -10.75 21.32 -18.50
N HIS A 210 -9.96 22.38 -18.36
CA HIS A 210 -8.70 22.30 -17.64
C HIS A 210 -9.01 22.47 -16.15
N ALA A 211 -8.80 21.42 -15.35
CA ALA A 211 -9.09 21.43 -13.93
C ALA A 211 -7.89 20.85 -13.17
N GLU A 212 -7.50 21.51 -12.09
CA GLU A 212 -6.42 21.08 -11.20
C GLU A 212 -6.67 21.55 -9.77
N GLY A 213 -6.10 20.85 -8.79
CA GLY A 213 -6.01 21.37 -7.43
C GLY A 213 -4.90 22.42 -7.37
N TYR A 214 -5.03 23.39 -6.46
CA TYR A 214 -4.01 24.43 -6.26
C TYR A 214 -3.59 24.46 -4.79
N ASP A 215 -2.29 24.52 -4.56
CA ASP A 215 -1.69 24.65 -3.23
C ASP A 215 -0.33 25.35 -3.37
N ASP A 216 -0.21 26.55 -2.81
CA ASP A 216 1.04 27.31 -2.73
C ASP A 216 1.60 27.40 -1.30
N GLY A 217 1.04 26.59 -0.38
CA GLY A 217 1.34 26.60 1.05
C GLY A 217 0.59 27.67 1.86
N THR A 218 -0.10 28.61 1.20
CA THR A 218 -0.92 29.66 1.84
C THR A 218 -2.38 29.54 1.44
N LEU A 219 -2.65 29.30 0.16
CA LEU A 219 -3.95 29.11 -0.46
C LEU A 219 -4.07 27.65 -0.93
N GLU A 220 -5.06 26.94 -0.40
CA GLU A 220 -5.42 25.60 -0.85
C GLU A 220 -6.80 25.65 -1.50
N LEU A 221 -6.88 25.29 -2.78
CA LEU A 221 -8.12 25.20 -3.55
C LEU A 221 -8.34 23.76 -4.02
N ASP A 222 -9.52 23.24 -3.70
CA ASP A 222 -9.99 21.94 -4.16
C ASP A 222 -9.88 21.82 -5.69
N GLN A 223 -10.45 22.78 -6.44
CA GLN A 223 -10.33 22.84 -7.90
C GLN A 223 -10.28 24.29 -8.44
N VAL A 224 -9.26 24.60 -9.22
CA VAL A 224 -9.23 25.71 -10.18
C VAL A 224 -9.62 25.15 -11.55
N ILE A 225 -10.66 25.73 -12.16
CA ILE A 225 -11.28 25.16 -13.35
C ILE A 225 -11.37 26.24 -14.44
N VAL A 226 -10.87 25.93 -15.63
CA VAL A 226 -10.95 26.80 -16.80
C VAL A 226 -11.65 26.04 -17.93
N SER A 227 -12.72 26.62 -18.46
CA SER A 227 -13.43 26.07 -19.61
C SER A 227 -12.70 26.37 -20.92
N PRO A 228 -12.93 25.57 -21.98
CA PRO A 228 -12.50 25.92 -23.35
C PRO A 228 -13.06 27.26 -23.85
N GLU A 229 -14.12 27.74 -23.21
CA GLU A 229 -14.77 29.02 -23.47
C GLU A 229 -14.14 30.18 -22.64
N GLU A 230 -12.98 29.94 -21.99
CA GLU A 230 -12.20 30.89 -21.17
C GLU A 230 -12.91 31.38 -19.89
N GLU A 231 -14.00 30.72 -19.50
CA GLU A 231 -14.64 30.95 -18.20
C GLU A 231 -13.88 30.24 -17.08
N ARG A 232 -13.70 30.97 -15.96
CA ARG A 232 -13.01 30.49 -14.77
C ARG A 232 -13.98 30.15 -13.66
N TYR A 233 -13.74 29.03 -12.98
CA TYR A 233 -14.53 28.56 -11.85
C TYR A 233 -13.63 28.10 -10.72
N ILE A 234 -14.11 28.23 -9.49
CA ILE A 234 -13.55 27.56 -8.32
C ILE A 234 -14.54 26.49 -7.85
N GLY A 235 -14.04 25.27 -7.70
CA GLY A 235 -14.79 24.13 -7.21
C GLY A 235 -14.49 23.84 -5.73
N GLU A 236 -15.52 23.44 -4.99
CA GLU A 236 -15.43 22.90 -3.64
C GLU A 236 -16.15 21.56 -3.57
N CYS A 237 -15.57 20.57 -2.90
CA CYS A 237 -16.12 19.24 -2.77
C CYS A 237 -16.63 18.96 -1.35
N GLU A 238 -17.83 18.41 -1.21
CA GLU A 238 -18.35 17.95 0.07
C GLU A 238 -19.03 16.58 -0.04
N GLY A 239 -18.50 15.60 0.68
CA GLY A 239 -19.16 14.31 0.90
C GLY A 239 -19.73 14.19 2.33
N LYS A 240 -20.91 13.61 2.47
CA LYS A 240 -21.55 13.35 3.77
C LYS A 240 -22.17 11.96 3.84
N ASP A 241 -21.96 11.28 4.96
CA ASP A 241 -22.39 9.88 5.11
C ASP A 241 -23.91 9.73 5.20
N ASN A 242 -24.57 10.56 6.01
CA ASN A 242 -25.96 10.33 6.43
C ASN A 242 -26.85 11.58 6.34
N ARG A 243 -26.41 12.63 5.65
CA ARG A 243 -27.16 13.91 5.57
C ARG A 243 -26.91 14.62 4.25
N ALA A 244 -27.82 15.54 3.94
CA ALA A 244 -27.71 16.52 2.88
C ALA A 244 -26.45 17.38 3.01
N ILE A 245 -25.95 17.87 1.87
CA ILE A 245 -24.90 18.89 1.79
C ILE A 245 -25.48 20.23 2.29
N ASP A 246 -24.76 20.89 3.18
CA ASP A 246 -25.24 22.09 3.85
C ASP A 246 -24.40 23.31 3.46
N ILE A 247 -24.74 24.48 4.01
CA ILE A 247 -24.15 25.73 3.58
C ILE A 247 -22.71 25.94 4.10
N SER A 248 -22.19 25.05 4.95
CA SER A 248 -20.87 25.20 5.60
C SER A 248 -19.75 25.53 4.62
N LYS A 249 -19.74 24.90 3.45
CA LYS A 249 -18.71 25.08 2.41
C LYS A 249 -18.81 26.38 1.63
N PHE A 250 -19.91 27.12 1.69
CA PHE A 250 -20.03 28.39 0.93
C PHE A 250 -19.13 29.49 1.44
N ARG A 251 -18.77 29.47 2.73
CA ARG A 251 -17.80 30.43 3.25
C ARG A 251 -16.43 30.14 2.65
N GLN A 252 -15.97 28.89 2.72
CA GLN A 252 -14.70 28.45 2.13
C GLN A 252 -14.66 28.77 0.63
N LEU A 253 -15.73 28.44 -0.10
CA LEU A 253 -15.83 28.77 -1.53
C LEU A 253 -15.77 30.28 -1.82
N ALA A 254 -16.37 31.11 -0.98
CA ALA A 254 -16.35 32.56 -1.17
C ALA A 254 -14.97 33.16 -0.86
N ASP A 255 -14.35 32.71 0.23
CA ASP A 255 -13.00 33.12 0.62
C ASP A 255 -11.99 32.69 -0.49
N ALA A 256 -12.10 31.45 -0.95
CA ALA A 256 -11.32 30.89 -2.06
C ALA A 256 -11.46 31.67 -3.39
N ILE A 257 -12.67 32.08 -3.77
CA ILE A 257 -12.89 32.90 -4.98
C ILE A 257 -12.22 34.26 -4.83
N HIS A 258 -12.29 34.87 -3.64
CA HIS A 258 -11.68 36.16 -3.38
C HIS A 258 -10.16 36.09 -3.43
N GLU A 259 -9.58 35.12 -2.72
CA GLU A 259 -8.13 34.87 -2.69
C GLU A 259 -7.59 34.51 -4.08
N ASP A 260 -8.34 33.73 -4.88
CA ASP A 260 -7.98 33.45 -6.26
C ASP A 260 -7.99 34.72 -7.14
N PHE A 261 -8.93 35.64 -6.92
CA PHE A 261 -9.03 36.89 -7.68
C PHE A 261 -7.98 37.94 -7.29
N GLU A 262 -7.42 37.87 -6.08
CA GLU A 262 -6.33 38.75 -5.64
C GLU A 262 -4.99 38.46 -6.34
N ARG A 263 -4.88 37.33 -7.03
CA ARG A 263 -3.66 36.93 -7.75
C ARG A 263 -3.46 37.76 -9.02
N ASP A 264 -2.24 38.25 -9.23
CA ASP A 264 -1.88 39.16 -10.34
C ASP A 264 -2.19 38.57 -11.74
N GLU A 265 -2.11 37.24 -11.89
CA GLU A 265 -2.39 36.55 -13.15
C GLU A 265 -3.89 36.34 -13.44
N VAL A 266 -4.78 36.60 -12.46
CA VAL A 266 -6.22 36.37 -12.59
C VAL A 266 -6.93 37.67 -12.95
N SER A 267 -7.57 37.70 -14.12
CA SER A 267 -8.21 38.91 -14.66
C SER A 267 -9.71 38.98 -14.43
N ASN A 268 -10.38 37.84 -14.23
CA ASN A 268 -11.82 37.77 -14.01
C ASN A 268 -12.11 36.95 -12.76
N GLU A 269 -13.04 37.44 -11.94
CA GLU A 269 -13.51 36.72 -10.76
C GLU A 269 -14.13 35.37 -11.17
N ALA A 270 -13.72 34.32 -10.48
CA ALA A 270 -14.16 32.97 -10.76
C ALA A 270 -15.60 32.72 -10.28
N ILE A 271 -16.29 31.80 -10.95
CA ILE A 271 -17.64 31.39 -10.58
C ILE A 271 -17.57 30.16 -9.65
N GLY A 272 -18.29 30.20 -8.52
CA GLY A 272 -18.29 29.09 -7.57
C GLY A 272 -19.12 27.87 -7.99
N ILE A 273 -18.58 26.68 -7.78
CA ILE A 273 -19.27 25.39 -7.95
C ILE A 273 -19.11 24.55 -6.67
N LEU A 274 -20.22 24.07 -6.12
CA LEU A 274 -20.20 23.09 -5.03
C LEU A 274 -20.57 21.70 -5.56
N PHE A 275 -19.63 20.76 -5.45
CA PHE A 275 -19.81 19.35 -5.78
C PHE A 275 -20.24 18.58 -4.54
N GLY A 276 -21.48 18.08 -4.56
CA GLY A 276 -22.11 17.42 -3.42
C GLY A 276 -22.26 15.92 -3.58
N ASN A 277 -21.74 15.16 -2.61
CA ASN A 277 -21.91 13.72 -2.46
C ASN A 277 -22.61 13.35 -1.12
N PRO A 278 -23.91 13.66 -0.96
CA PRO A 278 -24.67 13.36 0.25
C PRO A 278 -25.06 11.89 0.30
N HIS A 279 -25.32 11.39 1.50
CA HIS A 279 -25.71 9.99 1.73
C HIS A 279 -24.80 9.00 0.98
N ARG A 280 -23.48 9.25 0.99
CA ARG A 280 -22.51 8.68 0.05
C ARG A 280 -22.42 7.15 0.06
N LEU A 281 -22.85 6.51 1.15
CA LEU A 281 -22.86 5.06 1.30
C LEU A 281 -24.17 4.39 0.84
N LEU A 282 -25.19 5.18 0.47
CA LEU A 282 -26.40 4.68 -0.19
C LEU A 282 -26.21 4.66 -1.71
N LYS A 283 -26.93 3.77 -2.41
CA LYS A 283 -26.98 3.80 -3.87
C LYS A 283 -27.55 5.14 -4.35
N PRO A 284 -27.09 5.72 -5.47
CA PRO A 284 -27.56 7.02 -5.96
C PRO A 284 -29.09 7.14 -6.06
N ALA A 285 -29.78 6.08 -6.48
CA ALA A 285 -31.24 6.06 -6.61
C ALA A 285 -31.98 6.16 -5.26
N ASP A 286 -31.34 5.78 -4.15
CA ASP A 286 -31.93 5.76 -2.81
C ASP A 286 -31.62 7.06 -2.04
N ARG A 287 -30.79 7.95 -2.59
CA ARG A 287 -30.40 9.21 -1.96
C ARG A 287 -31.53 10.22 -2.04
N LYS A 288 -31.82 10.85 -0.91
CA LYS A 288 -32.81 11.92 -0.79
C LYS A 288 -32.10 13.22 -0.44
N ASP A 289 -32.77 14.35 -0.72
CA ASP A 289 -32.40 15.69 -0.26
C ASP A 289 -30.91 16.01 -0.41
N TYR A 290 -30.45 16.17 -1.66
CA TYR A 290 -29.00 16.31 -1.92
C TYR A 290 -28.38 17.53 -1.23
N PHE A 291 -29.09 18.66 -1.27
CA PHE A 291 -28.67 19.92 -0.68
C PHE A 291 -29.77 20.43 0.24
N THR A 292 -29.39 20.97 1.40
CA THR A 292 -30.34 21.60 2.31
C THR A 292 -31.01 22.82 1.68
N LYS A 293 -32.20 23.21 2.17
CA LYS A 293 -32.88 24.45 1.73
C LYS A 293 -32.00 25.69 1.87
N LYS A 294 -31.23 25.79 2.97
CA LYS A 294 -30.28 26.89 3.18
C LYS A 294 -29.18 26.93 2.11
N CYS A 295 -28.66 25.76 1.72
CA CYS A 295 -27.68 25.65 0.65
C CYS A 295 -28.29 26.09 -0.69
N LEU A 296 -29.51 25.63 -1.03
CA LEU A 296 -30.23 26.04 -2.24
C LEU A 296 -30.48 27.57 -2.28
N ASP A 297 -30.98 28.16 -1.20
CA ASP A 297 -31.25 29.59 -1.11
C ASP A 297 -29.94 30.41 -1.14
N GLY A 298 -28.85 29.87 -0.59
CA GLY A 298 -27.53 30.48 -0.66
C GLY A 298 -26.93 30.46 -2.07
N ALA A 299 -27.09 29.34 -2.80
CA ALA A 299 -26.60 29.18 -4.16
C ALA A 299 -27.26 30.19 -5.08
N LYS A 300 -28.59 30.34 -5.01
CA LYS A 300 -29.35 31.35 -5.76
C LYS A 300 -28.84 32.77 -5.55
N ARG A 301 -28.50 33.14 -4.32
CA ARG A 301 -28.03 34.49 -3.99
C ARG A 301 -26.62 34.79 -4.50
N ARG A 302 -25.76 33.77 -4.58
CA ARG A 302 -24.35 33.89 -5.00
C ARG A 302 -24.10 33.43 -6.43
N SER A 303 -25.16 33.01 -7.14
CA SER A 303 -25.08 32.39 -8.45
C SER A 303 -24.15 31.17 -8.51
N TYR A 304 -23.96 30.44 -7.41
CA TYR A 304 -23.14 29.22 -7.41
C TYR A 304 -23.87 28.04 -8.06
N ALA A 305 -23.17 27.24 -8.85
CA ALA A 305 -23.69 25.97 -9.35
C ALA A 305 -23.62 24.90 -8.26
N LEU A 306 -24.65 24.06 -8.16
CA LEU A 306 -24.67 22.90 -7.30
C LEU A 306 -24.66 21.63 -8.15
N VAL A 307 -23.58 20.87 -8.09
CA VAL A 307 -23.41 19.65 -8.90
C VAL A 307 -23.57 18.43 -8.01
N LYS A 308 -24.47 17.52 -8.39
CA LYS A 308 -24.55 16.19 -7.75
C LYS A 308 -23.47 15.31 -8.36
N THR A 309 -22.57 14.79 -7.53
CA THR A 309 -21.46 13.96 -8.04
C THR A 309 -21.93 12.67 -8.74
N PRO A 310 -23.07 12.02 -8.39
CA PRO A 310 -23.58 10.91 -9.19
C PRO A 310 -24.11 11.32 -10.57
N ASP A 311 -24.62 12.54 -10.73
CA ASP A 311 -25.06 13.04 -12.04
C ASP A 311 -23.84 13.32 -12.92
N LEU A 312 -22.76 13.89 -12.33
CA LEU A 312 -21.47 14.06 -12.97
C LEU A 312 -20.88 12.70 -13.41
N PHE A 313 -20.92 11.69 -12.54
CA PHE A 313 -20.48 10.32 -12.87
C PHE A 313 -21.20 9.78 -14.12
N ASN A 314 -22.51 9.96 -14.23
CA ASN A 314 -23.29 9.42 -15.34
C ASN A 314 -22.87 10.01 -16.69
N VAL A 315 -22.67 11.33 -16.74
CA VAL A 315 -22.24 11.99 -17.98
C VAL A 315 -20.79 11.69 -18.31
N THR A 316 -19.91 11.64 -17.29
CA THR A 316 -18.50 11.30 -17.48
C THR A 316 -18.33 9.87 -17.96
N LYS A 317 -19.06 8.91 -17.36
CA LYS A 317 -19.07 7.51 -17.80
C LYS A 317 -19.42 7.42 -19.29
N TYR A 318 -20.47 8.12 -19.72
CA TYR A 318 -20.86 8.10 -21.13
C TYR A 318 -19.75 8.63 -22.04
N LEU A 319 -19.11 9.74 -21.66
CA LEU A 319 -18.04 10.37 -22.45
C LEU A 319 -16.75 9.52 -22.51
N LEU A 320 -16.42 8.81 -21.43
CA LEU A 320 -15.32 7.84 -21.42
C LEU A 320 -15.60 6.66 -22.36
N GLU A 321 -16.86 6.20 -22.42
CA GLU A 321 -17.26 5.09 -23.30
C GLU A 321 -17.53 5.54 -24.76
N ASN A 322 -17.76 6.84 -24.99
CA ASN A 322 -18.19 7.38 -26.27
C ASN A 322 -17.57 8.77 -26.46
N ASN A 323 -16.61 8.91 -27.39
CA ASN A 323 -16.09 10.21 -27.75
C ASN A 323 -17.20 11.05 -28.44
N ASN A 324 -17.71 12.07 -27.74
CA ASN A 324 -18.86 12.86 -28.19
C ASN A 324 -18.70 14.33 -27.76
N GLU A 325 -18.01 15.12 -28.57
CA GLU A 325 -17.70 16.53 -28.32
C GLU A 325 -18.97 17.41 -28.19
N ASP A 326 -20.02 17.14 -28.96
CA ASP A 326 -21.29 17.88 -28.87
C ASP A 326 -21.98 17.64 -27.52
N TYR A 327 -22.01 16.38 -27.05
CA TYR A 327 -22.53 16.07 -25.72
C TYR A 327 -21.65 16.63 -24.61
N GLN A 328 -20.32 16.61 -24.79
CA GLN A 328 -19.36 17.22 -23.87
C GLN A 328 -19.65 18.71 -23.69
N LYS A 329 -19.81 19.45 -24.79
CA LYS A 329 -20.18 20.88 -24.78
C LYS A 329 -21.52 21.12 -24.08
N LYS A 330 -22.55 20.31 -24.37
CA LYS A 330 -23.86 20.41 -23.71
C LYS A 330 -23.78 20.17 -22.20
N CYS A 331 -22.86 19.33 -21.73
CA CYS A 331 -22.63 19.15 -20.30
C CYS A 331 -22.01 20.40 -19.66
N ARG A 332 -21.05 21.06 -20.33
CA ARG A 332 -20.50 22.34 -19.87
C ARG A 332 -21.54 23.45 -19.85
N GLU A 333 -22.34 23.56 -20.92
CA GLU A 333 -23.46 24.50 -20.99
C GLU A 333 -24.48 24.24 -19.87
N ALA A 334 -24.70 22.99 -19.46
CA ALA A 334 -25.59 22.69 -18.34
C ALA A 334 -25.07 23.21 -17.00
N ILE A 335 -23.75 23.17 -16.76
CA ILE A 335 -23.13 23.75 -15.56
C ILE A 335 -23.30 25.28 -15.59
N LYS A 336 -22.94 25.92 -16.70
CA LYS A 336 -23.08 27.38 -16.90
C LYS A 336 -24.53 27.87 -16.78
N ASN A 337 -25.49 27.14 -17.36
CA ASN A 337 -26.91 27.50 -17.27
C ASN A 337 -27.53 27.12 -15.93
N GLY A 338 -26.84 26.29 -15.14
CA GLY A 338 -27.26 25.81 -13.83
C GLY A 338 -26.89 26.75 -12.67
N LEU A 339 -26.26 27.89 -12.94
CA LEU A 339 -25.86 28.85 -11.90
C LEU A 339 -27.03 29.26 -11.01
N GLY A 340 -26.74 29.31 -9.71
CA GLY A 340 -27.70 29.54 -8.65
C GLY A 340 -28.62 28.35 -8.34
N ASN A 341 -28.50 27.22 -9.02
CA ASN A 341 -29.38 26.06 -8.84
C ASN A 341 -28.61 24.73 -8.89
N ILE A 342 -29.34 23.64 -8.71
CA ILE A 342 -28.83 22.30 -9.01
C ILE A 342 -28.69 22.15 -10.52
N VAL A 343 -27.48 21.84 -10.98
CA VAL A 343 -27.16 21.56 -12.38
C VAL A 343 -27.96 20.36 -12.86
N LYS A 344 -28.62 20.53 -14.02
CA LYS A 344 -29.36 19.45 -14.69
C LYS A 344 -28.63 19.09 -15.97
N PHE A 345 -27.83 18.02 -15.91
CA PHE A 345 -27.13 17.53 -17.08
C PHE A 345 -28.09 16.99 -18.16
N PRO A 346 -27.70 17.06 -19.45
CA PRO A 346 -28.48 16.50 -20.54
C PRO A 346 -28.59 14.97 -20.41
N ASN A 347 -29.74 14.41 -20.80
CA ASN A 347 -29.91 12.96 -20.84
C ASN A 347 -28.86 12.30 -21.75
N VAL A 348 -28.31 11.18 -21.29
CA VAL A 348 -27.34 10.40 -22.05
C VAL A 348 -27.93 9.99 -23.41
N PRO A 349 -27.26 10.28 -24.54
CA PRO A 349 -27.75 9.91 -25.86
C PRO A 349 -27.89 8.40 -25.98
N LYS A 350 -29.03 7.93 -26.49
CA LYS A 350 -29.20 6.52 -26.83
C LYS A 350 -28.25 6.17 -27.97
N LYS A 351 -27.47 5.08 -27.84
CA LYS A 351 -26.67 4.54 -28.95
C LYS A 351 -27.57 4.45 -30.19
N LYS A 352 -27.18 5.10 -31.29
CA LYS A 352 -27.75 4.75 -32.60
C LYS A 352 -27.36 3.29 -32.81
N SER A 353 -28.35 2.40 -32.82
CA SER A 353 -28.15 1.03 -33.31
C SER A 353 -27.64 1.15 -34.74
N SER A 354 -26.36 0.87 -34.97
CA SER A 354 -25.84 0.60 -36.30
C SER A 354 -26.63 -0.57 -36.85
N LYS A 355 -27.44 -0.31 -37.89
CA LYS A 355 -28.02 -1.35 -38.73
C LYS A 355 -26.94 -1.96 -39.61
#